data_AF-A0A9N9RIP6-F1
#
_entry.id   AF-A0A9N9RIP6-F1
#
_cell.length_a   1.000
_cell.length_b   1.000
_cell.length_c   1.000
_cell.angle_alpha   90.00
_cell.angle_beta   90.00
_cell.angle_gamma   90.00
#
_symmetry.space_group_name_H-M   'P 1'
#
loop_
_entity.id
_entity.type
_entity.pdbx_description
1 polymer ?
#
loop_
_entity_poly.entity_id
_entity_poly.type
_entity_poly.pdbx_seq_one_letter_code
_entity_poly.pdbx_strand_id
1 'polypeptide(L)'
;MRPVFNQCCCCFSLETGGQIIGWFYAVAGVLSTIGCIGLAYVFGGNEDPQLDDARTVLVTIFVILACFAFINIIAGILLIVGVRQRKHNKMIFMLLLMILGIISSFMNFIYSATATDIVSVIIGVFIQIYFFVCVLSLYNKVKEENRITPKEHQPA
;
A
#
# COMPACT_ATOMS: atom_id res chain seq x y z
N MET A 1 19.91 20.04 -8.64
CA MET A 1 19.71 19.68 -7.21
C MET A 1 18.24 19.39 -7.01
N ARG A 2 17.85 18.12 -6.80
CA ARG A 2 16.51 17.81 -6.31
C ARG A 2 16.55 17.96 -4.79
N PRO A 3 15.64 18.71 -4.15
CA PRO A 3 15.68 18.87 -2.70
C PRO A 3 15.54 17.51 -2.04
N VAL A 4 16.61 17.03 -1.41
CA VAL A 4 16.62 15.81 -0.62
C VAL A 4 16.06 16.22 0.74
N PHE A 5 14.79 15.89 0.99
CA PHE A 5 14.18 16.12 2.29
C PHE A 5 14.88 15.20 3.30
N ASN A 6 15.86 15.74 4.02
CA ASN A 6 16.62 15.00 5.04
C ASN A 6 15.77 14.68 6.29
N GLN A 7 14.61 15.31 6.40
CA GLN A 7 13.63 15.14 7.46
C GLN A 7 12.24 15.03 6.83
N CYS A 8 11.45 14.04 7.25
CA CYS A 8 10.01 14.07 7.03
C CYS A 8 9.40 15.18 7.91
N CYS A 9 8.25 15.73 7.52
CA CYS A 9 7.50 16.70 8.32
C CYS A 9 7.48 16.27 9.80
N CYS A 10 7.81 17.20 10.71
CA CYS A 10 7.83 17.00 12.17
C CYS A 10 9.02 16.20 12.75
N CYS A 11 10.27 16.45 12.32
CA CYS A 11 11.49 15.99 13.00
C CYS A 11 11.71 14.46 13.08
N PHE A 12 10.85 13.64 12.46
CA PHE A 12 11.01 12.19 12.46
C PHE A 12 12.01 11.74 11.40
N SER A 13 12.84 10.76 11.77
CA SER A 13 13.74 10.10 10.83
C SER A 13 12.92 9.46 9.70
N LEU A 14 13.41 9.63 8.47
CA LEU A 14 12.85 9.02 7.26
C LEU A 14 12.65 7.49 7.41
N GLU A 15 13.49 6.86 8.22
CA GLU A 15 13.43 5.44 8.57
C GLU A 15 12.18 5.09 9.38
N THR A 16 11.85 5.92 10.38
CA THR A 16 10.63 5.79 11.20
C THR A 16 9.39 6.00 10.35
N GLY A 17 9.40 6.97 9.45
CA GLY A 17 8.30 7.23 8.51
C GLY A 17 8.01 6.02 7.61
N GLY A 18 9.04 5.37 7.06
CA GLY A 18 8.88 4.14 6.29
C GLY A 18 8.28 3.00 7.11
N GLN A 19 8.72 2.81 8.36
CA GLN A 19 8.15 1.78 9.24
C GLN A 19 6.68 2.03 9.57
N ILE A 20 6.31 3.29 9.87
CA ILE A 20 4.92 3.68 10.15
C ILE A 20 4.02 3.38 8.95
N ILE A 21 4.47 3.76 7.74
CA ILE A 21 3.71 3.49 6.51
C ILE A 21 3.51 1.99 6.30
N GLY A 22 4.56 1.18 6.49
CA GLY A 22 4.47 -0.27 6.38
C GLY A 22 3.45 -0.88 7.35
N TRP A 23 3.44 -0.41 8.60
CA TRP A 23 2.45 -0.80 9.59
C TRP A 23 1.04 -0.37 9.20
N PHE A 24 0.88 0.85 8.66
CA PHE A 24 -0.43 1.34 8.22
C PHE A 24 -1.02 0.45 7.12
N TYR A 25 -0.21 0.02 6.15
CA TYR A 25 -0.63 -0.91 5.10
C TYR A 25 -0.95 -2.30 5.65
N ALA A 26 -0.16 -2.81 6.60
CA ALA A 26 -0.43 -4.10 7.23
C ALA A 26 -1.75 -4.09 8.01
N VAL A 27 -1.98 -3.06 8.84
CA VAL A 27 -3.21 -2.88 9.61
C VAL A 27 -4.41 -2.71 8.67
N ALA A 28 -4.30 -1.89 7.64
CA ALA A 28 -5.36 -1.72 6.64
C ALA A 28 -5.69 -3.05 5.92
N GLY A 29 -4.67 -3.85 5.57
CA GLY A 29 -4.86 -5.18 4.98
C GLY A 29 -5.60 -6.15 5.92
N VAL A 30 -5.26 -6.14 7.22
CA VAL A 30 -5.95 -6.96 8.22
C VAL A 30 -7.40 -6.52 8.39
N LEU A 31 -7.67 -5.22 8.53
CA LEU A 31 -9.03 -4.68 8.63
C LEU A 31 -9.87 -5.01 7.39
N SER A 32 -9.28 -4.89 6.21
CA SER A 32 -9.93 -5.26 4.95
C SER A 32 -10.28 -6.75 4.91
N THR A 33 -9.38 -7.62 5.38
CA THR A 33 -9.62 -9.06 5.45
C THR A 33 -10.77 -9.40 6.40
N ILE A 34 -10.80 -8.78 7.59
CA ILE A 34 -11.88 -8.94 8.56
C ILE A 34 -13.21 -8.46 7.97
N GLY A 35 -13.22 -7.32 7.29
CA GLY A 35 -14.41 -6.79 6.61
C GLY A 35 -14.93 -7.74 5.52
N CYS A 36 -14.04 -8.33 4.74
CA CYS A 36 -14.40 -9.32 3.71
C CYS A 36 -15.03 -10.57 4.34
N ILE A 37 -14.44 -11.09 5.42
CA ILE A 37 -14.97 -12.25 6.13
C ILE A 37 -16.35 -11.94 6.73
N GLY A 38 -16.50 -10.79 7.39
CA GLY A 38 -17.78 -10.36 7.98
C GLY A 38 -18.89 -10.26 6.94
N LEU A 39 -18.61 -9.64 5.78
CA LEU A 39 -19.58 -9.58 4.69
C LEU A 39 -19.90 -10.98 4.13
N ALA A 40 -18.89 -11.83 3.95
CA ALA A 40 -19.10 -13.20 3.47
C ALA A 40 -20.01 -14.02 4.41
N TYR A 41 -19.90 -13.83 5.74
CA TYR A 41 -20.82 -14.46 6.70
C TYR A 41 -22.25 -13.94 6.58
N VAL A 42 -22.43 -12.62 6.42
CA VAL A 42 -23.76 -12.01 6.28
C VAL A 42 -24.46 -12.48 5.01
N PHE A 43 -23.75 -12.51 3.88
CA PHE A 43 -24.32 -12.92 2.60
C PHE A 43 -24.37 -14.44 2.41
N GLY A 44 -23.53 -15.20 3.11
CA GLY A 44 -23.48 -16.66 3.02
C GLY A 44 -24.55 -17.40 3.80
N GLY A 45 -25.25 -16.73 4.73
CA GLY A 45 -26.25 -17.35 5.62
C GLY A 45 -27.68 -17.40 5.07
N ASN A 46 -28.00 -16.70 3.98
CA ASN A 46 -29.33 -16.71 3.38
C ASN A 46 -29.37 -17.71 2.23
N GLU A 47 -29.94 -18.90 2.48
CA GLU A 47 -30.09 -19.99 1.51
C GLU A 47 -31.27 -19.75 0.55
N ASP A 48 -31.25 -18.64 -0.19
CA ASP A 48 -32.24 -18.40 -1.26
C ASP A 48 -31.72 -18.94 -2.61
N PRO A 49 -32.35 -19.96 -3.21
CA PRO A 49 -31.85 -20.64 -4.42
C PRO A 49 -31.96 -19.81 -5.72
N GLN A 50 -32.57 -18.62 -5.68
CA GLN A 50 -32.67 -17.73 -6.85
C GLN A 50 -31.45 -16.83 -7.06
N LEU A 51 -30.47 -16.87 -6.15
CA LEU A 51 -29.31 -15.97 -6.11
C LEU A 51 -27.98 -16.64 -6.50
N ASP A 52 -27.98 -17.85 -7.06
CA ASP A 52 -26.75 -18.61 -7.34
C ASP A 52 -25.75 -17.87 -8.25
N ASP A 53 -26.25 -17.15 -9.27
CA ASP A 53 -25.38 -16.32 -10.13
C ASP A 53 -24.78 -15.13 -9.38
N ALA A 54 -25.59 -14.42 -8.58
CA ALA A 54 -25.12 -13.29 -7.79
C ALA A 54 -24.13 -13.72 -6.70
N ARG A 55 -24.38 -14.88 -6.08
CA ARG A 55 -23.49 -15.49 -5.08
C ARG A 55 -22.15 -15.85 -5.70
N THR A 56 -22.13 -16.41 -6.91
CA THR A 56 -20.89 -16.73 -7.62
C THR A 56 -20.05 -15.49 -7.91
N VAL A 57 -20.69 -14.40 -8.37
CA VAL A 57 -20.01 -13.11 -8.59
C VAL A 57 -19.47 -12.53 -7.28
N LEU A 58 -20.28 -12.56 -6.22
CA LEU A 58 -19.92 -12.04 -4.90
C LEU A 58 -18.72 -12.80 -4.30
N VAL A 59 -18.74 -14.13 -4.34
CA VAL A 59 -17.62 -14.98 -3.90
C VAL A 59 -16.37 -14.69 -4.72
N THR A 60 -16.49 -14.53 -6.04
CA THR A 60 -15.37 -14.18 -6.91
C THR A 60 -14.75 -12.84 -6.52
N ILE A 61 -15.56 -11.82 -6.27
CA ILE A 61 -15.10 -10.51 -5.81
C ILE A 61 -14.38 -10.64 -4.46
N PHE A 62 -14.92 -11.41 -3.51
CA PHE A 62 -14.27 -11.62 -2.22
C PHE A 62 -12.91 -12.31 -2.33
N VAL A 63 -12.78 -13.31 -3.21
CA VAL A 63 -11.49 -13.96 -3.45
C VAL A 63 -10.47 -12.97 -4.01
N ILE A 64 -10.87 -12.12 -4.97
CA ILE A 64 -9.99 -11.09 -5.53
C ILE A 64 -9.58 -10.08 -4.45
N LEU A 65 -10.52 -9.61 -3.64
CA LEU A 65 -10.24 -8.67 -2.54
C LEU A 65 -9.32 -9.29 -1.48
N ALA A 66 -9.53 -10.55 -1.12
CA ALA A 66 -8.65 -11.27 -0.19
C ALA A 66 -7.23 -11.38 -0.75
N CYS A 67 -7.07 -11.76 -2.03
CA CYS A 67 -5.78 -11.77 -2.72
C CYS A 67 -5.10 -10.40 -2.69
N PHE A 68 -5.85 -9.33 -2.94
CA PHE A 68 -5.34 -7.97 -2.89
C PHE A 68 -4.90 -7.56 -1.47
N ALA A 69 -5.67 -7.94 -0.44
CA ALA A 69 -5.31 -7.72 0.96
C ALA A 69 -4.00 -8.44 1.32
N PHE A 70 -3.83 -9.70 0.89
CA PHE A 70 -2.58 -10.43 1.09
C PHE A 70 -1.39 -9.75 0.41
N ILE A 71 -1.56 -9.28 -0.83
CA ILE A 71 -0.51 -8.53 -1.54
C ILE A 71 -0.13 -7.27 -0.75
N ASN A 72 -1.09 -6.52 -0.22
CA ASN A 72 -0.83 -5.32 0.59
C ASN A 72 -0.08 -5.63 1.90
N ILE A 73 -0.41 -6.74 2.57
CA ILE A 73 0.30 -7.19 3.77
C ILE A 73 1.76 -7.55 3.41
N ILE A 74 1.95 -8.36 2.36
CA ILE A 74 3.28 -8.74 1.88
C ILE A 74 4.09 -7.50 1.50
N ALA A 75 3.46 -6.54 0.83
CA ALA A 75 4.06 -5.29 0.42
C ALA A 75 4.45 -4.42 1.61
N GLY A 76 3.60 -4.34 2.64
CA GLY A 76 3.91 -3.66 3.91
C GLY A 76 5.11 -4.30 4.62
N ILE A 77 5.16 -5.63 4.69
CA ILE A 77 6.30 -6.38 5.27
C ILE A 77 7.57 -6.15 4.44
N LEU A 78 7.48 -6.22 3.10
CA LEU A 78 8.59 -5.95 2.19
C LEU A 78 9.11 -4.52 2.33
N LEU A 79 8.25 -3.55 2.59
CA LEU A 79 8.65 -2.18 2.87
C LEU A 79 9.43 -2.14 4.20
N ILE A 80 8.90 -2.70 5.29
CA ILE A 80 9.58 -2.74 6.60
C ILE A 80 10.95 -3.43 6.49
N VAL A 81 10.99 -4.59 5.83
CA VAL A 81 12.23 -5.35 5.58
C VAL A 81 13.16 -4.58 4.65
N GLY A 82 12.62 -3.89 3.64
CA GLY A 82 13.36 -3.05 2.71
C GLY A 82 14.08 -1.91 3.42
N VAL A 83 13.36 -1.19 4.30
CA VAL A 83 13.93 -0.15 5.16
C VAL A 83 15.07 -0.72 6.01
N ARG A 84 14.86 -1.88 6.65
CA ARG A 84 15.86 -2.50 7.52
C ARG A 84 17.07 -3.06 6.77
N GLN A 85 16.88 -3.63 5.58
CA GLN A 85 17.94 -4.29 4.81
C GLN A 85 18.68 -3.35 3.85
N ARG A 86 18.27 -2.08 3.73
CA ARG A 86 18.79 -1.08 2.75
C ARG A 86 18.90 -1.61 1.31
N LYS A 87 18.07 -2.61 0.94
CA LYS A 87 18.05 -3.22 -0.39
C LYS A 87 17.08 -2.49 -1.31
N HIS A 88 17.63 -1.77 -2.29
CA HIS A 88 16.88 -0.94 -3.23
C HIS A 88 15.84 -1.70 -4.06
N ASN A 89 16.13 -2.92 -4.52
CA ASN A 89 15.20 -3.69 -5.37
C ASN A 89 13.85 -4.00 -4.69
N LYS A 90 13.84 -4.21 -3.37
CA LYS A 90 12.59 -4.50 -2.64
C LYS A 90 11.72 -3.24 -2.47
N MET A 91 12.33 -2.06 -2.39
CA MET A 91 11.60 -0.79 -2.31
C MET A 91 10.92 -0.42 -3.63
N ILE A 92 11.54 -0.73 -4.78
CA ILE A 92 10.95 -0.43 -6.10
C ILE A 92 9.61 -1.14 -6.28
N PHE A 93 9.52 -2.41 -5.88
CA PHE A 93 8.28 -3.18 -5.98
C PHE A 93 7.12 -2.53 -5.21
N MET A 94 7.38 -2.08 -3.99
CA MET A 94 6.37 -1.35 -3.19
C MET A 94 5.99 0.00 -3.83
N LEU A 95 6.97 0.70 -4.40
CA LEU A 95 6.75 1.98 -5.06
C LEU A 95 5.84 1.84 -6.30
N LEU A 96 5.98 0.74 -7.05
CA LEU A 96 5.08 0.36 -8.13
C LEU A 96 3.66 0.05 -7.63
N LEU A 97 3.53 -0.70 -6.53
CA LEU A 97 2.22 -0.99 -5.94
C LEU A 97 1.50 0.27 -5.45
N MET A 98 2.24 1.24 -4.88
CA MET A 98 1.67 2.53 -4.50
C MET A 98 1.18 3.33 -5.70
N ILE A 99 1.92 3.37 -6.81
CA ILE A 99 1.48 4.03 -8.05
C ILE A 99 0.20 3.38 -8.56
N LEU A 100 0.15 2.04 -8.58
CA LEU A 100 -1.02 1.30 -9.01
C LEU A 100 -2.23 1.60 -8.11
N GLY A 101 -2.02 1.68 -6.79
CA GLY A 101 -3.04 2.09 -5.83
C GLY A 101 -3.57 3.51 -6.09
N ILE A 102 -2.69 4.47 -6.40
CA ILE A 102 -3.11 5.83 -6.76
C ILE A 102 -3.98 5.82 -8.03
N ILE A 103 -3.58 5.07 -9.06
CA ILE A 103 -4.36 4.93 -10.30
C ILE A 103 -5.74 4.33 -10.01
N SER A 104 -5.81 3.29 -9.18
CA SER A 104 -7.08 2.69 -8.76
C SER A 104 -7.96 3.68 -7.99
N SER A 105 -7.39 4.50 -7.11
CA SER A 105 -8.12 5.57 -6.41
C SER A 105 -8.70 6.61 -7.39
N PHE A 106 -7.95 6.96 -8.43
CA PHE A 106 -8.45 7.85 -9.50
C PHE A 106 -9.57 7.21 -10.32
N MET A 107 -9.50 5.91 -10.61
CA MET A 107 -10.62 5.22 -11.27
C MET A 107 -11.86 5.26 -10.39
N ASN A 108 -11.73 4.98 -9.08
CA ASN A 108 -12.85 5.06 -8.15
C ASN A 108 -13.46 6.47 -8.10
N PHE A 109 -12.64 7.51 -8.10
CA PHE A 109 -13.11 8.89 -8.17
C PHE A 109 -14.03 9.17 -9.37
N ILE A 110 -13.73 8.59 -10.55
CA ILE A 110 -14.55 8.77 -11.76
C ILE A 110 -15.89 8.04 -11.65
N TYR A 111 -15.93 6.89 -10.99
CA TYR A 111 -17.14 6.07 -10.83
C TYR A 111 -18.00 6.47 -9.63
N SER A 112 -17.48 7.28 -8.71
CA SER A 112 -18.18 7.72 -7.51
C SER A 112 -19.33 8.68 -7.85
N ALA A 113 -20.56 8.27 -7.55
CA ALA A 113 -21.76 9.06 -7.83
C ALA A 113 -22.20 9.97 -6.68
N THR A 114 -21.66 9.80 -5.46
CA THR A 114 -22.13 10.53 -4.27
C THR A 114 -21.14 11.61 -3.81
N ALA A 115 -21.66 12.72 -3.30
CA ALA A 115 -20.84 13.84 -2.82
C ALA A 115 -19.98 13.47 -1.58
N THR A 116 -20.47 12.55 -0.75
CA THR A 116 -19.74 12.06 0.44
C THR A 116 -18.53 11.22 0.04
N ASP A 117 -18.69 10.37 -0.97
CA ASP A 117 -17.61 9.51 -1.45
C ASP A 117 -16.49 10.33 -2.08
N ILE A 118 -16.85 11.36 -2.87
CA ILE A 118 -15.90 12.29 -3.49
C ILE A 118 -14.98 12.94 -2.45
N VAL A 119 -15.52 13.47 -1.34
CA VAL A 119 -14.70 14.10 -0.28
C VAL A 119 -13.74 13.09 0.35
N SER A 120 -14.22 11.88 0.64
CA SER A 120 -13.39 10.83 1.23
C SER A 120 -12.25 10.39 0.31
N VAL A 121 -12.53 10.27 -1.00
CA VAL A 121 -11.55 9.89 -2.01
C VAL A 121 -10.48 10.97 -2.16
N ILE A 122 -10.86 12.25 -2.18
CA ILE A 122 -9.92 13.37 -2.26
C ILE A 122 -8.93 13.32 -1.09
N ILE A 123 -9.43 13.22 0.14
CA ILE A 123 -8.59 13.13 1.34
C ILE A 123 -7.68 11.90 1.27
N GLY A 124 -8.22 10.76 0.86
CA GLY A 124 -7.45 9.53 0.67
C GLY A 124 -6.32 9.67 -0.34
N VAL A 125 -6.58 10.30 -1.50
CA VAL A 125 -5.58 10.56 -2.55
C VAL A 125 -4.47 11.46 -2.02
N PHE A 126 -4.79 12.52 -1.28
CA PHE A 126 -3.77 13.40 -0.68
C PHE A 126 -2.86 12.65 0.29
N ILE A 127 -3.43 11.82 1.18
CA ILE A 127 -2.66 10.98 2.11
C ILE A 127 -1.80 9.98 1.34
N GLN A 128 -2.33 9.38 0.27
CA GLN A 128 -1.62 8.39 -0.52
C GLN A 128 -0.45 9.01 -1.30
N ILE A 129 -0.64 10.20 -1.88
CA ILE A 129 0.44 10.98 -2.51
C ILE A 129 1.50 11.36 -1.47
N TYR A 130 1.09 11.77 -0.28
CA TYR A 130 2.03 12.08 0.80
C TYR A 130 2.90 10.86 1.16
N PHE A 131 2.28 9.69 1.37
CA PHE A 131 3.02 8.45 1.63
C PHE A 131 3.93 8.06 0.46
N PHE A 132 3.47 8.24 -0.78
CA PHE A 132 4.27 7.99 -1.97
C PHE A 132 5.53 8.86 -2.00
N VAL A 133 5.40 10.16 -1.75
CA VAL A 133 6.53 11.09 -1.69
C VAL A 133 7.49 10.72 -0.55
N CYS A 134 6.97 10.32 0.61
CA CYS A 134 7.80 9.85 1.74
C CYS A 134 8.64 8.63 1.36
N VAL A 135 8.02 7.62 0.77
CA VAL A 135 8.71 6.39 0.33
C VAL A 135 9.68 6.68 -0.82
N LEU A 136 9.34 7.57 -1.74
CA LEU A 136 10.24 8.00 -2.83
C LEU A 136 11.47 8.72 -2.29
N SER A 137 11.31 9.57 -1.29
CA SER A 137 12.42 10.25 -0.61
C SER A 137 13.33 9.23 0.08
N LEU A 138 12.75 8.25 0.79
CA LEU A 138 13.50 7.16 1.42
C LEU A 138 14.26 6.30 0.40
N TYR A 139 13.60 5.97 -0.71
CA TYR A 139 14.21 5.24 -1.80
C TYR A 139 15.42 5.98 -2.38
N ASN A 140 15.31 7.29 -2.63
CA ASN A 140 16.42 8.09 -3.14
C ASN A 140 17.60 8.11 -2.14
N LYS A 141 17.32 8.26 -0.85
CA LYS A 141 18.35 8.22 0.20
C LYS A 141 19.12 6.89 0.22
N VAL A 142 18.40 5.77 0.23
CA VAL A 142 19.01 4.43 0.23
C VAL A 142 19.74 4.13 -1.08
N LYS A 143 19.26 4.67 -2.21
CA LYS A 143 19.94 4.57 -3.50
C LYS A 143 21.25 5.35 -3.51
N GLU A 144 21.29 6.52 -2.87
CA GLU A 144 22.49 7.35 -2.77
C GLU A 144 23.55 6.72 -1.86
N GLU A 145 23.14 6.18 -0.70
CA GLU A 145 24.05 5.43 0.18
C GLU A 145 24.68 4.22 -0.52
N ASN A 146 23.87 3.43 -1.25
CA ASN A 146 24.37 2.29 -2.03
C ASN A 146 25.34 2.68 -3.16
N ARG A 147 25.34 3.95 -3.61
CA ARG A 147 26.31 4.43 -4.61
C ARG A 147 27.65 4.83 -4.01
N ILE A 148 27.70 5.12 -2.71
CA ILE A 148 28.92 5.56 -2.00
C ILE A 148 29.71 4.35 -1.47
N THR A 149 29.03 3.30 -1.01
CA THR A 149 29.64 2.05 -0.50
C THR A 149 30.12 0.97 -1.50
N PRO A 150 30.05 1.07 -2.86
CA PRO A 150 30.46 -0.03 -3.75
C PRO A 150 31.93 -0.48 -3.71
N LYS A 151 32.83 0.17 -2.95
CA LYS A 151 34.29 -0.02 -3.11
C LYS A 151 35.06 -0.66 -1.93
N GLU A 152 34.43 -0.98 -0.81
CA GLU A 152 35.16 -1.49 0.38
C GLU A 152 35.07 -3.01 0.62
N HIS A 153 34.36 -3.77 -0.23
CA HIS A 153 34.21 -5.22 -0.05
C HIS A 153 34.45 -6.00 -1.36
N GLN A 154 35.60 -5.74 -1.97
CA GLN A 154 36.20 -6.68 -2.90
C GLN A 154 37.48 -7.23 -2.22
N PRO A 155 37.41 -8.30 -1.41
CA PRO A 155 38.62 -9.03 -1.04
C PRO A 155 39.23 -9.59 -2.32
N ALA A 156 40.51 -9.27 -2.52
CA ALA A 156 41.36 -9.80 -3.58
C ALA A 156 41.50 -11.32 -3.48
#